data_AF-A0A8J7GAQ7-F1
#
_entry.id   AF-A0A8J7GAQ7-F1
#
_cell.length_a   1.000
_cell.length_b   1.000
_cell.length_c   1.000
_cell.angle_alpha   90.00
_cell.angle_beta   90.00
_cell.angle_gamma   90.00
#
_symmetry.space_group_name_H-M   'P 1'
#
loop_
_entity.id
_entity.type
_entity.pdbx_description
1 polymer ?
#
loop_
_entity_poly.entity_id
_entity_poly.type
_entity_poly.pdbx_seq_one_letter_code
_entity_poly.pdbx_strand_id
1 'polypeptide(L)'
;MSTPDDRPGSRLRVAPWLPPEHAVTGDDATRELPVAAGQDTVELGLVRRPRRRYAMVVLCGVIVLLAGVGLWTATRTDPRHDPVLPTPAAPVAAPATTRQAPATTGAPTPGPSPSPTPSRIPRTSAPPTTAGPTVTVLGAPDVAGQCAATTGGQARLRRPAQGPDAAIDNWSCADSLGLFLYGTDLTAACQRQHGRDAYAEFTNRDDATSWRCRR
;
A
#
# COMPACT_ATOMS: atom_id res chain seq x y z
N MET A 1 23.56 41.14 16.56
CA MET A 1 23.07 41.67 15.27
C MET A 1 22.49 40.49 14.52
N SER A 2 21.16 40.45 14.47
CA SER A 2 20.36 39.35 13.93
C SER A 2 19.87 39.74 12.54
N THR A 3 19.98 38.84 11.57
CA THR A 3 19.21 38.89 10.32
C THR A 3 18.22 37.72 10.33
N PRO A 4 16.90 37.96 10.30
CA PRO A 4 15.91 36.93 10.09
C PRO A 4 15.82 36.59 8.60
N ASP A 5 15.96 35.31 8.28
CA ASP A 5 15.70 34.78 6.94
C ASP A 5 14.19 34.64 6.76
N ASP A 6 13.70 35.23 5.68
CA ASP A 6 12.32 35.48 5.31
C ASP A 6 12.13 34.81 3.96
N ARG A 7 11.34 33.73 3.90
CA ARG A 7 10.83 33.14 2.64
C ARG A 7 9.78 32.04 2.90
N PRO A 8 8.89 31.78 1.91
CA PRO A 8 7.52 32.24 1.99
C PRO A 8 6.49 31.11 1.94
N GLY A 9 5.26 31.44 2.33
CA GLY A 9 4.13 30.53 2.48
C GLY A 9 3.85 29.63 1.28
N SER A 10 3.83 28.33 1.57
CA SER A 10 3.28 27.27 0.73
C SER A 10 1.77 27.48 0.56
N ARG A 11 1.38 28.19 -0.50
CA ARG A 11 -0.01 28.19 -0.97
C ARG A 11 -0.34 26.80 -1.52
N LEU A 12 -1.16 26.06 -0.79
CA LEU A 12 -1.87 24.90 -1.31
C LEU A 12 -2.65 25.31 -2.58
N ARG A 13 -2.22 24.81 -3.74
CA ARG A 13 -3.07 24.79 -4.93
C ARG A 13 -3.95 23.55 -4.84
N VAL A 14 -5.21 23.76 -4.44
CA VAL A 14 -6.28 22.79 -4.64
C VAL A 14 -6.59 22.77 -6.13
N ALA A 15 -6.37 21.64 -6.79
CA ALA A 15 -6.84 21.42 -8.16
C ALA A 15 -8.33 21.03 -8.10
N PRO A 16 -9.23 21.74 -8.81
CA PRO A 16 -10.60 21.31 -9.00
C PRO A 16 -10.67 20.42 -10.25
N TRP A 17 -10.79 19.11 -10.06
CA TRP A 17 -11.27 18.20 -11.09
C TRP A 17 -12.62 17.66 -10.64
N LEU A 18 -13.68 18.42 -10.94
CA LEU A 18 -15.04 17.90 -11.04
C LEU A 18 -15.28 17.56 -12.52
N PRO A 19 -15.69 16.33 -12.86
CA PRO A 19 -16.36 16.09 -14.13
C PRO A 19 -17.80 16.64 -14.09
N PRO A 20 -18.33 17.17 -15.20
CA PRO A 20 -19.73 17.56 -15.31
C PRO A 20 -20.62 16.34 -15.61
N GLU A 21 -21.91 16.60 -15.76
CA GLU A 21 -22.92 15.81 -16.49
C GLU A 21 -23.60 14.61 -15.82
N HIS A 22 -24.54 14.93 -14.91
CA HIS A 22 -25.90 14.36 -14.98
C HIS A 22 -26.94 15.46 -14.77
N ALA A 23 -27.42 16.02 -15.87
CA ALA A 23 -28.64 16.82 -15.92
C ALA A 23 -29.83 15.87 -15.76
N VAL A 24 -30.46 15.88 -14.59
CA VAL A 24 -31.80 15.32 -14.40
C VAL A 24 -32.78 16.47 -14.58
N THR A 25 -33.42 16.48 -15.74
CA THR A 25 -34.63 17.25 -16.03
C THR A 25 -35.71 16.93 -15.01
N GLY A 26 -36.27 17.97 -14.40
CA GLY A 26 -37.35 17.87 -13.42
C GLY A 26 -38.68 17.45 -14.03
N ASP A 27 -39.57 17.00 -13.15
CA ASP A 27 -40.98 17.28 -13.23
C ASP A 27 -41.58 17.26 -11.80
N ASP A 28 -42.23 18.38 -11.49
CA ASP A 28 -43.52 18.47 -10.84
C ASP A 28 -43.74 17.82 -9.45
N ALA A 29 -43.81 18.68 -8.42
CA ALA A 29 -44.96 18.69 -7.51
C ALA A 29 -44.85 19.90 -6.57
N THR A 30 -45.49 20.97 -7.04
CA THR A 30 -46.04 22.08 -6.26
C THR A 30 -46.69 21.61 -4.96
N ARG A 31 -46.21 22.11 -3.80
CA ARG A 31 -47.07 22.22 -2.62
C ARG A 31 -46.66 23.44 -1.79
N GLU A 32 -47.54 24.42 -1.84
CA GLU A 32 -47.49 25.67 -1.12
C GLU A 32 -47.78 25.51 0.39
N LEU A 33 -47.28 26.52 1.13
CA LEU A 33 -47.72 27.09 2.42
C LEU A 33 -47.26 26.43 3.75
N PRO A 34 -47.16 27.20 4.86
CA PRO A 34 -47.18 28.66 4.99
C PRO A 34 -45.98 29.28 5.74
N VAL A 35 -45.86 30.59 5.52
CA VAL A 35 -45.10 31.57 6.29
C VAL A 35 -45.48 31.51 7.77
N ALA A 36 -44.48 31.31 8.63
CA ALA A 36 -44.55 31.66 10.04
C ALA A 36 -43.33 32.51 10.38
N ALA A 37 -43.56 33.82 10.48
CA ALA A 37 -42.66 34.75 11.14
C ALA A 37 -42.54 34.37 12.62
N GLY A 38 -41.33 34.36 13.16
CA GLY A 38 -41.12 34.01 14.57
C GLY A 38 -39.67 34.06 15.02
N GLN A 39 -39.24 35.27 15.37
CA GLN A 39 -38.37 35.58 16.52
C GLN A 39 -36.97 34.96 16.61
N ASP A 40 -35.99 35.81 16.32
CA ASP A 40 -34.85 36.14 17.18
C ASP A 40 -34.63 35.24 18.40
N THR A 41 -33.63 34.37 18.30
CA THR A 41 -32.78 34.02 19.45
C THR A 41 -31.43 33.60 18.92
N VAL A 42 -30.50 34.55 18.91
CA VAL A 42 -29.07 34.29 18.70
C VAL A 42 -28.54 33.64 19.98
N GLU A 43 -28.80 32.35 20.14
CA GLU A 43 -28.06 31.49 21.06
C GLU A 43 -26.66 31.31 20.46
N LEU A 44 -25.68 31.99 21.06
CA LEU A 44 -24.27 31.69 20.92
C LEU A 44 -24.04 30.25 21.38
N GLY A 45 -24.21 29.31 20.44
CA GLY A 45 -23.84 27.92 20.57
C GLY A 45 -22.33 27.83 20.83
N LEU A 46 -21.96 27.86 22.10
CA LEU A 46 -20.67 27.42 22.59
C LEU A 46 -20.49 25.98 22.14
N VAL A 47 -19.84 25.82 21.00
CA VAL A 47 -19.33 24.55 20.48
C VAL A 47 -18.44 23.97 21.58
N ARG A 48 -19.02 23.10 22.40
CA ARG A 48 -18.29 22.20 23.30
C ARG A 48 -17.47 21.27 22.41
N ARG A 49 -16.30 21.75 21.99
CA ARG A 49 -15.26 20.97 21.33
C ARG A 49 -14.96 19.75 22.21
N PRO A 50 -14.89 18.53 21.66
CA PRO A 50 -14.65 17.31 22.43
C PRO A 50 -13.20 17.27 22.93
N ARG A 51 -12.92 17.94 24.06
CA ARG A 51 -11.61 17.95 24.75
C ARG A 51 -11.17 16.58 25.29
N ARG A 52 -12.02 15.54 25.19
CA ARG A 52 -11.71 14.21 25.75
C ARG A 52 -10.71 13.40 24.92
N ARG A 53 -10.59 13.63 23.62
CA ARG A 53 -9.67 12.83 22.77
C ARG A 53 -8.21 13.27 22.90
N TYR A 54 -7.95 14.55 23.13
CA TYR A 54 -6.58 15.06 23.33
C TYR A 54 -6.01 14.72 24.71
N ALA A 55 -6.84 14.67 25.75
CA ALA A 55 -6.39 14.33 27.10
C ALA A 55 -5.83 12.89 27.18
N MET A 56 -6.40 11.94 26.45
CA MET A 56 -5.95 10.54 26.49
C MET A 56 -4.63 10.33 25.72
N VAL A 57 -4.44 11.01 24.58
CA VAL A 57 -3.20 10.91 23.78
C VAL A 57 -2.02 11.51 24.54
N VAL A 58 -2.22 12.64 25.23
CA VAL A 58 -1.17 13.26 26.05
C VAL A 58 -0.82 12.39 27.26
N LEU A 59 -1.82 11.78 27.92
CA LEU A 59 -1.58 10.91 29.07
C LEU A 59 -0.78 9.64 28.67
N CYS A 60 -1.13 8.99 27.56
CA CYS A 60 -0.38 7.82 27.06
C CYS A 60 1.04 8.20 26.65
N GLY A 61 1.25 9.35 26.00
CA GLY A 61 2.58 9.83 25.63
C GLY A 61 3.50 10.05 26.83
N VAL A 62 2.98 10.65 27.91
CA VAL A 62 3.75 10.91 29.14
C VAL A 62 4.10 9.61 29.88
N ILE A 63 3.19 8.62 29.92
CA ILE A 63 3.46 7.32 30.57
C ILE A 63 4.56 6.55 29.82
N VAL A 64 4.56 6.55 28.49
CA VAL A 64 5.61 5.87 27.70
C VAL A 64 6.96 6.56 27.86
N LEU A 65 6.99 7.89 27.95
CA LEU A 65 8.21 8.66 28.20
C LEU A 65 8.78 8.42 29.61
N LEU A 66 7.93 8.35 30.64
CA LEU A 66 8.38 8.05 32.01
C LEU A 66 8.84 6.59 32.18
N ALA A 67 8.20 5.64 31.50
CA ALA A 67 8.64 4.24 31.52
C ALA A 67 9.95 4.01 30.74
N GLY A 68 10.19 4.77 29.66
CA GLY A 68 11.40 4.65 28.85
C GLY A 68 12.68 5.18 29.52
N VAL A 69 12.56 6.18 30.40
CA VAL A 69 13.73 6.79 31.08
C VAL A 69 14.16 5.98 32.32
N GLY A 70 13.26 5.18 32.93
CA GLY A 70 13.56 4.37 34.11
C GLY A 70 14.34 3.07 33.83
N LEU A 71 14.47 2.64 32.57
CA LEU A 71 15.03 1.33 32.22
C LEU A 71 16.45 1.41 31.61
N TRP A 72 17.21 2.46 31.93
CA TRP A 72 18.61 2.62 31.50
C TRP A 72 19.63 2.73 32.64
N THR A 73 19.23 2.51 33.90
CA THR A 73 20.13 2.62 35.07
C THR A 73 20.17 1.40 35.99
N ALA A 74 19.87 0.20 35.48
CA ALA A 74 20.20 -1.06 36.14
C ALA A 74 20.36 -2.09 35.01
N THR A 75 21.53 -2.60 34.67
CA THR A 75 22.40 -3.41 35.53
C THR A 75 23.79 -3.45 34.91
N ARG A 76 24.77 -2.87 35.61
CA ARG A 76 26.19 -3.09 35.36
C ARG A 76 26.76 -3.71 36.63
N THR A 77 26.98 -5.02 36.60
CA THR A 77 28.02 -5.83 37.26
C THR A 77 27.49 -7.22 37.59
N ASP A 78 27.92 -8.23 36.85
CA ASP A 78 28.31 -9.50 37.48
C ASP A 78 29.51 -10.10 36.73
N PRO A 79 30.70 -10.17 37.35
CA PRO A 79 31.86 -10.87 36.80
C PRO A 79 31.93 -12.31 37.35
N ARG A 80 32.12 -13.25 36.41
CA ARG A 80 32.41 -14.70 36.59
C ARG A 80 31.19 -15.62 36.66
N HIS A 81 30.74 -16.01 35.48
CA HIS A 81 30.32 -17.40 35.27
C HIS A 81 31.33 -18.08 34.34
N ASP A 82 31.91 -19.17 34.86
CA ASP A 82 32.74 -20.09 34.10
C ASP A 82 31.96 -20.62 32.89
N PRO A 83 32.61 -20.77 31.72
CA PRO A 83 31.99 -21.41 30.57
C PRO A 83 31.88 -22.92 30.85
N VAL A 84 30.70 -23.36 31.28
CA VAL A 84 30.34 -24.79 31.23
C VAL A 84 30.28 -25.18 29.76
N LEU A 85 31.22 -26.01 29.31
CA LEU A 85 31.18 -26.61 27.98
C LEU A 85 29.88 -27.40 27.82
N PRO A 86 29.11 -27.18 26.74
CA PRO A 86 27.97 -28.04 26.44
C PRO A 86 28.47 -29.44 26.07
N THR A 87 28.01 -30.43 26.82
CA THR A 87 28.09 -31.86 26.48
C THR A 87 27.51 -32.07 25.07
N PRO A 88 28.21 -32.77 24.16
CA PRO A 88 27.65 -33.08 22.84
C PRO A 88 26.43 -34.00 23.00
N ALA A 89 25.26 -33.48 22.66
CA ALA A 89 24.04 -34.27 22.55
C ALA A 89 24.18 -35.28 21.40
N ALA A 90 23.81 -36.52 21.68
CA ALA A 90 23.82 -37.61 20.72
C ALA A 90 23.01 -37.27 19.45
N PRO A 91 23.41 -37.80 18.27
CA PRO A 91 22.70 -37.55 17.03
C PRO A 91 21.30 -38.17 17.09
N VAL A 92 20.28 -37.31 17.14
CA VAL A 92 18.89 -37.71 16.93
C VAL A 92 18.75 -38.15 15.48
N ALA A 93 18.39 -39.42 15.29
CA ALA A 93 18.15 -40.01 13.98
C ALA A 93 17.09 -39.20 13.20
N ALA A 94 17.45 -38.78 12.00
CA ALA A 94 16.56 -38.05 11.10
C ALA A 94 15.38 -38.94 10.66
N PRO A 95 14.16 -38.39 10.55
CA PRO A 95 13.03 -39.12 9.96
C PRO A 95 13.28 -39.33 8.46
N ALA A 96 13.18 -40.59 8.02
CA ALA A 96 13.23 -40.96 6.61
C ALA A 96 12.07 -40.30 5.86
N THR A 97 12.39 -39.36 4.97
CA THR A 97 11.40 -38.74 4.08
C THR A 97 11.21 -39.64 2.87
N THR A 98 10.08 -40.34 2.82
CA THR A 98 9.67 -41.12 1.64
C THR A 98 9.36 -40.18 0.49
N ARG A 99 10.21 -40.21 -0.54
CA ARG A 99 10.07 -39.45 -1.79
C ARG A 99 8.97 -40.09 -2.64
N GLN A 100 7.75 -39.58 -2.59
CA GLN A 100 6.72 -39.92 -3.57
C GLN A 100 7.02 -39.21 -4.90
N ALA A 101 7.16 -40.00 -5.96
CA ALA A 101 7.32 -39.51 -7.33
C ALA A 101 5.98 -38.92 -7.83
N PRO A 102 5.97 -37.80 -8.55
CA PRO A 102 4.77 -37.31 -9.21
C PRO A 102 4.37 -38.24 -10.37
N ALA A 103 3.11 -38.65 -10.39
CA ALA A 103 2.51 -39.34 -11.52
C ALA A 103 2.44 -38.37 -12.72
N THR A 104 2.98 -38.81 -13.85
CA THR A 104 2.93 -38.11 -15.14
C THR A 104 1.57 -38.38 -15.77
N THR A 105 0.62 -37.45 -15.61
CA THR A 105 -0.66 -37.51 -16.33
C THR A 105 -0.52 -36.77 -17.66
N GLY A 106 -0.79 -37.50 -18.75
CA GLY A 106 -0.52 -37.14 -20.13
C GLY A 106 -1.16 -35.84 -20.62
N ALA A 107 -0.43 -35.19 -21.53
CA ALA A 107 -0.90 -34.06 -22.32
C ALA A 107 -1.79 -34.55 -23.48
N PRO A 108 -2.97 -33.95 -23.70
CA PRO A 108 -3.71 -34.15 -24.93
C PRO A 108 -3.11 -33.31 -26.08
N THR A 109 -2.88 -33.99 -27.20
CA THR A 109 -2.43 -33.46 -28.51
C THR A 109 -3.34 -32.35 -29.03
N PRO A 110 -2.82 -31.17 -29.42
CA PRO A 110 -3.59 -30.16 -30.14
C PRO A 110 -3.77 -30.56 -31.61
N GLY A 111 -5.02 -30.60 -32.09
CA GLY A 111 -5.34 -30.78 -33.51
C GLY A 111 -4.99 -29.55 -34.36
N PRO A 112 -4.68 -29.72 -35.67
CA PRO A 112 -4.36 -28.62 -36.56
C PRO A 112 -5.60 -27.77 -36.87
N SER A 113 -5.55 -26.48 -36.53
CA SER A 113 -6.56 -25.49 -36.90
C SER A 113 -6.22 -24.87 -38.27
N PRO A 114 -7.17 -24.73 -39.20
CA PRO A 114 -6.92 -24.22 -40.55
C PRO A 114 -6.56 -22.72 -40.55
N SER A 115 -5.54 -22.40 -41.32
CA SER A 115 -4.99 -21.06 -41.55
C SER A 115 -5.98 -20.16 -42.32
N PRO A 116 -6.41 -19.01 -41.78
CA PRO A 116 -7.15 -18.02 -42.56
C PRO A 116 -6.21 -17.17 -43.42
N THR A 117 -6.55 -17.09 -44.71
CA THR A 117 -5.97 -16.23 -45.75
C THR A 117 -5.77 -14.79 -45.29
N PRO A 118 -4.56 -14.18 -45.43
CA PRO A 118 -4.37 -12.78 -45.11
C PRO A 118 -4.93 -11.88 -46.22
N SER A 119 -6.02 -11.17 -45.92
CA SER A 119 -6.49 -10.02 -46.69
C SER A 119 -5.47 -8.89 -46.62
N ARG A 120 -4.91 -8.53 -47.78
CA ARG A 120 -3.90 -7.50 -47.94
C ARG A 120 -4.55 -6.11 -47.91
N ILE A 121 -4.58 -5.48 -46.74
CA ILE A 121 -5.00 -4.07 -46.59
C ILE A 121 -3.85 -3.16 -47.05
N PRO A 122 -4.10 -2.09 -47.84
CA PRO A 122 -3.08 -1.15 -48.27
C PRO A 122 -2.46 -0.39 -47.09
N ARG A 123 -1.12 -0.33 -47.04
CA ARG A 123 -0.35 0.43 -46.06
C ARG A 123 -0.48 1.92 -46.35
N THR A 124 -1.33 2.60 -45.58
CA THR A 124 -1.22 4.04 -45.39
C THR A 124 0.03 4.29 -44.54
N SER A 125 1.07 4.85 -45.15
CA SER A 125 2.28 5.30 -44.48
C SER A 125 1.92 6.37 -43.45
N ALA A 126 1.83 5.98 -42.18
CA ALA A 126 1.69 6.94 -41.09
C ALA A 126 2.97 7.80 -40.99
N PRO A 127 2.86 9.10 -40.68
CA PRO A 127 4.02 9.97 -40.48
C PRO A 127 4.87 9.47 -39.31
N PRO A 128 6.18 9.80 -39.27
CA PRO A 128 7.05 9.42 -38.17
C PRO A 128 6.58 10.12 -36.89
N THR A 129 5.81 9.41 -36.06
CA THR A 129 5.51 9.82 -34.70
C THR A 129 6.84 9.94 -33.97
N THR A 130 7.20 11.16 -33.56
CA THR A 130 8.29 11.43 -32.62
C THR A 130 8.11 10.49 -31.44
N ALA A 131 8.98 9.49 -31.32
CA ALA A 131 8.95 8.54 -30.23
C ALA A 131 9.14 9.32 -28.93
N GLY A 132 8.06 9.45 -28.15
CA GLY A 132 8.17 9.87 -26.76
C GLY A 132 9.10 8.91 -26.00
N PRO A 133 9.56 9.28 -24.80
CA PRO A 133 10.37 8.39 -23.99
C PRO A 133 9.67 7.02 -23.87
N THR A 134 10.36 5.99 -24.34
CA THR A 134 9.80 4.63 -24.38
C THR A 134 9.84 4.07 -22.98
N VAL A 135 8.72 4.18 -22.26
CA VAL A 135 8.55 3.55 -20.95
C VAL A 135 8.47 2.03 -21.16
N THR A 136 9.39 1.30 -20.54
CA THR A 136 9.48 -0.15 -20.65
C THR A 136 8.77 -0.80 -19.48
N VAL A 137 7.85 -1.73 -19.75
CA VAL A 137 7.22 -2.57 -18.70
C VAL A 137 8.15 -3.71 -18.33
N LEU A 138 8.51 -3.81 -17.05
CA LEU A 138 9.52 -4.75 -16.54
C LEU A 138 8.90 -6.00 -15.89
N GLY A 139 7.63 -5.92 -15.47
CA GLY A 139 6.93 -7.03 -14.83
C GLY A 139 6.04 -6.58 -13.67
N ALA A 140 5.63 -7.51 -12.82
CA ALA A 140 4.95 -7.21 -11.56
C ALA A 140 5.97 -7.03 -10.43
N PRO A 141 5.72 -6.14 -9.45
CA PRO A 141 6.60 -5.97 -8.29
C PRO A 141 6.65 -7.24 -7.43
N ASP A 142 7.84 -7.63 -6.99
CA ASP A 142 8.03 -8.68 -5.98
C ASP A 142 7.69 -8.17 -4.56
N VAL A 143 6.39 -8.13 -4.27
CA VAL A 143 5.85 -7.70 -2.97
C VAL A 143 6.30 -8.64 -1.84
N ALA A 144 6.41 -9.94 -2.11
CA ALA A 144 6.84 -10.94 -1.13
C ALA A 144 8.30 -10.72 -0.73
N GLY A 145 9.19 -10.55 -1.71
CA GLY A 145 10.59 -10.20 -1.46
C GLY A 145 10.75 -8.84 -0.77
N GLN A 146 9.83 -7.88 -1.00
CA GLN A 146 9.76 -6.66 -0.19
C GLN A 146 9.49 -6.95 1.27
N CYS A 147 8.42 -7.65 1.59
CA CYS A 147 8.11 -7.94 2.99
C CYS A 147 9.19 -8.80 3.68
N ALA A 148 9.76 -9.77 2.98
CA ALA A 148 10.85 -10.58 3.51
C ALA A 148 12.07 -9.73 3.88
N ALA A 149 12.53 -8.83 3.00
CA ALA A 149 13.72 -8.03 3.29
C ALA A 149 13.48 -6.81 4.20
N THR A 150 12.24 -6.31 4.32
CA THR A 150 11.96 -5.15 5.19
C THR A 150 11.59 -5.55 6.62
N THR A 151 10.84 -6.65 6.79
CA THR A 151 10.32 -7.05 8.10
C THR A 151 10.55 -8.52 8.44
N GLY A 152 11.15 -9.31 7.54
CA GLY A 152 11.16 -10.78 7.68
C GLY A 152 9.76 -11.40 7.55
N GLY A 153 8.79 -10.62 7.06
CA GLY A 153 7.37 -10.98 7.06
C GLY A 153 6.85 -11.48 5.72
N GLN A 154 5.55 -11.77 5.69
CA GLN A 154 4.82 -12.18 4.48
C GLN A 154 3.99 -11.03 3.92
N ALA A 155 3.92 -10.92 2.59
CA ALA A 155 3.02 -9.99 1.93
C ALA A 155 1.57 -10.46 2.06
N ARG A 156 0.68 -9.55 2.46
CA ARG A 156 -0.76 -9.80 2.56
C ARG A 156 -1.57 -8.59 2.12
N LEU A 157 -2.76 -8.87 1.61
CA LEU A 157 -3.78 -7.86 1.35
C LEU A 157 -4.55 -7.55 2.64
N ARG A 158 -4.76 -6.27 2.92
CA ARG A 158 -5.55 -5.79 4.07
C ARG A 158 -7.05 -5.83 3.82
N ARG A 159 -7.44 -5.74 2.55
CA ARG A 159 -8.80 -5.69 2.02
C ARG A 159 -8.91 -6.68 0.85
N PRO A 160 -10.12 -6.95 0.34
CA PRO A 160 -10.27 -7.72 -0.90
C PRO A 160 -9.40 -7.16 -2.04
N ALA A 161 -8.98 -8.04 -2.96
CA ALA A 161 -8.13 -7.64 -4.09
C ALA A 161 -8.84 -6.70 -5.07
N GLN A 162 -10.17 -6.77 -5.13
CA GLN A 162 -11.00 -5.97 -6.03
C GLN A 162 -11.88 -5.03 -5.21
N GLY A 163 -12.04 -3.80 -5.68
CA GLY A 163 -12.93 -2.79 -5.10
C GLY A 163 -12.37 -1.37 -5.20
N PRO A 164 -13.15 -0.35 -4.83
CA PRO A 164 -12.72 1.04 -4.89
C PRO A 164 -11.36 1.25 -4.20
N ASP A 165 -10.40 1.81 -4.94
CA ASP A 165 -9.04 2.08 -4.45
C ASP A 165 -8.29 0.84 -3.94
N ALA A 166 -8.57 -0.35 -4.46
CA ALA A 166 -7.89 -1.58 -4.02
C ALA A 166 -6.40 -1.60 -4.39
N ALA A 167 -5.96 -0.83 -5.39
CA ALA A 167 -4.54 -0.65 -5.70
C ALA A 167 -3.80 0.15 -4.62
N ILE A 168 -4.49 1.02 -3.89
CA ILE A 168 -3.89 1.97 -2.94
C ILE A 168 -3.86 1.37 -1.53
N ASP A 169 -2.69 1.34 -0.90
CA ASP A 169 -2.47 0.94 0.51
C ASP A 169 -3.05 -0.42 0.94
N ASN A 170 -3.28 -1.32 -0.03
CA ASN A 170 -3.88 -2.63 0.24
C ASN A 170 -2.81 -3.70 0.53
N TRP A 171 -1.66 -3.60 -0.13
CA TRP A 171 -0.50 -4.45 0.18
C TRP A 171 0.16 -4.03 1.49
N SER A 172 0.44 -5.03 2.32
CA SER A 172 1.06 -4.84 3.61
C SER A 172 1.94 -6.02 3.97
N CYS A 173 2.91 -5.77 4.84
CA CYS A 173 3.76 -6.81 5.38
C CYS A 173 3.22 -7.23 6.75
N ALA A 174 2.91 -8.53 6.87
CA ALA A 174 2.50 -9.16 8.10
C ALA A 174 3.67 -9.94 8.71
N ASP A 175 3.84 -9.87 10.02
CA ASP A 175 4.82 -10.69 10.73
C ASP A 175 4.40 -12.16 10.84
N SER A 176 5.19 -12.96 11.56
CA SER A 176 4.88 -14.38 11.82
C SER A 176 3.60 -14.60 12.63
N LEU A 177 3.13 -13.59 13.36
CA LEU A 177 1.89 -13.60 14.13
C LEU A 177 0.70 -13.09 13.30
N GLY A 178 0.92 -12.67 12.06
CA GLY A 178 -0.10 -12.13 11.17
C GLY A 178 -0.48 -10.67 11.46
N LEU A 179 0.31 -9.96 12.28
CA LEU A 179 0.08 -8.55 12.58
C LEU A 179 0.59 -7.68 11.42
N PHE A 180 -0.28 -6.80 10.93
CA PHE A 180 0.07 -5.83 9.88
C PHE A 180 0.97 -4.74 10.46
N LEU A 181 2.25 -4.77 10.09
CA LEU A 181 3.23 -3.83 10.62
C LEU A 181 3.28 -2.54 9.80
N TYR A 182 3.40 -2.68 8.48
CA TYR A 182 3.64 -1.55 7.56
C TYR A 182 2.97 -1.80 6.19
N GLY A 183 2.56 -0.72 5.53
CA GLY A 183 2.20 -0.76 4.11
C GLY A 183 3.42 -1.10 3.26
N THR A 184 3.20 -1.76 2.12
CA THR A 184 4.30 -2.12 1.22
C THR A 184 4.63 -0.97 0.26
N ASP A 185 5.90 -0.55 0.23
CA ASP A 185 6.41 0.35 -0.81
C ASP A 185 6.69 -0.44 -2.09
N LEU A 186 5.75 -0.35 -3.04
CA LEU A 186 5.83 -1.08 -4.30
C LEU A 186 6.90 -0.49 -5.24
N THR A 187 7.21 0.80 -5.13
CA THR A 187 8.30 1.41 -5.87
C THR A 187 9.64 0.89 -5.37
N ALA A 188 9.84 0.79 -4.06
CA ALA A 188 11.02 0.15 -3.48
C ALA A 188 11.12 -1.33 -3.88
N ALA A 189 9.99 -2.03 -4.02
CA ALA A 189 9.97 -3.41 -4.51
C ALA A 189 10.50 -3.49 -5.95
N CYS A 190 9.99 -2.64 -6.85
CA CYS A 190 10.49 -2.55 -8.23
C CYS A 190 11.97 -2.17 -8.29
N GLN A 191 12.41 -1.22 -7.45
CA GLN A 191 13.81 -0.78 -7.45
C GLN A 191 14.79 -1.87 -7.05
N ARG A 192 14.41 -2.72 -6.08
CA ARG A 192 15.24 -3.86 -5.68
C ARG A 192 15.27 -4.95 -6.73
N GLN A 193 14.16 -5.17 -7.44
CA GLN A 193 14.05 -6.20 -8.46
C GLN A 193 14.72 -5.81 -9.78
N HIS A 194 14.67 -4.53 -10.17
CA HIS A 194 15.04 -4.09 -11.52
C HIS A 194 16.04 -2.93 -11.59
N GLY A 195 16.45 -2.34 -10.47
CA GLY A 195 17.40 -1.22 -10.43
C GLY A 195 16.78 0.10 -9.97
N ARG A 196 17.61 1.08 -9.60
CA ARG A 196 17.18 2.31 -8.92
C ARG A 196 16.28 3.23 -9.75
N ASP A 197 16.28 3.06 -11.07
CA ASP A 197 15.47 3.79 -12.03
C ASP A 197 14.06 3.19 -12.21
N ALA A 198 13.81 1.98 -11.70
CA ALA A 198 12.50 1.36 -11.77
C ALA A 198 11.51 2.01 -10.78
N TYR A 199 10.25 2.11 -11.19
CA TYR A 199 9.16 2.59 -10.35
C TYR A 199 7.91 1.74 -10.52
N ALA A 200 6.99 1.80 -9.56
CA ALA A 200 5.74 1.08 -9.61
C ALA A 200 4.60 1.99 -10.11
N GLU A 201 3.76 1.44 -10.99
CA GLU A 201 2.56 2.10 -11.50
C GLU A 201 1.43 1.06 -11.55
N PHE A 202 0.23 1.43 -11.10
CA PHE A 202 -0.96 0.56 -11.24
C PHE A 202 -1.69 0.88 -12.54
N THR A 203 -2.21 -0.17 -13.18
CA THR A 203 -2.99 -0.05 -14.43
C THR A 203 -4.49 0.04 -14.18
N ASN A 204 -4.95 -0.43 -13.02
CA ASN A 204 -6.33 -0.32 -12.58
C ASN A 204 -6.36 0.04 -11.08
N ARG A 205 -6.95 1.19 -10.76
CA ARG A 205 -7.03 1.70 -9.39
C ARG A 205 -7.83 0.79 -8.45
N ASP A 206 -8.76 0.02 -9.01
CA ASP A 206 -9.69 -0.82 -8.25
C ASP A 206 -9.25 -2.28 -8.16
N ASP A 207 -8.01 -2.59 -8.56
CA ASP A 207 -7.41 -3.92 -8.49
C ASP A 207 -6.03 -3.86 -7.83
N ALA A 208 -5.91 -4.48 -6.66
CA ALA A 208 -4.69 -4.57 -5.86
C ALA A 208 -3.51 -5.26 -6.57
N THR A 209 -3.77 -6.03 -7.62
CA THR A 209 -2.77 -6.83 -8.36
C THR A 209 -2.35 -6.19 -9.69
N SER A 210 -2.90 -5.02 -10.01
CA SER A 210 -2.69 -4.33 -11.28
C SER A 210 -1.38 -3.54 -11.38
N TRP A 211 -0.56 -3.59 -10.33
CA TRP A 211 0.75 -2.94 -10.26
C TRP A 211 1.76 -3.54 -11.22
N ARG A 212 2.53 -2.68 -11.88
CA ARG A 212 3.61 -3.03 -12.81
C ARG A 212 4.83 -2.19 -12.54
N CYS A 213 6.00 -2.81 -12.62
CA CYS A 213 7.27 -2.11 -12.63
C CYS A 213 7.55 -1.54 -14.02
N ARG A 214 8.03 -0.30 -14.06
CA ARG A 214 8.36 0.46 -15.28
C ARG A 214 9.69 1.18 -15.13
N ARG A 215 10.31 1.55 -16.25
CA ARG A 215 11.44 2.48 -16.34
C ARG A 215 11.40 3.25 -17.65
#